data_AF-A0A943VT40-F1
#
_entry.id   AF-A0A943VT40-F1
#
_cell.length_a   1.000
_cell.length_b   1.000
_cell.length_c   1.000
_cell.angle_alpha   90.00
_cell.angle_beta   90.00
_cell.angle_gamma   90.00
#
_symmetry.space_group_name_H-M   'P 1'
#
loop_
_entity.id
_entity.type
_entity.pdbx_description
1 polymer ?
#
loop_
_entity_poly.entity_id
_entity_poly.type
_entity_poly.pdbx_seq_one_letter_code
_entity_poly.pdbx_strand_id
1 'polypeptide(L)'
;MENIKFYLIKGGRILQNMILKDIISAKAIKNELFLLRTNVKSLILSWRITRTPYLLSIILVYFSYIAMPGLTFNSLPEYEESVVSLIGYANLGISLVIFSLLAIRRVLDVNKKWISGFVIVAGIYTLYTNYFNYLPPILEVTYTEDSLITNMSVNLNILVVGLLILSLFPSNEYNNDYGLSNCIEKVGSSFIRIDYGGFEQFLDEFSLYKILPIFKKILSLELFNWNGRISRGELIYYYIVYQFMVLLLVILIYSIGTILPTILLKNIFLSSIVAIFLIWCFIYLLKVLIQRLHDSYSSAFWLFGVFIPYVNVYVLYLILFKGSWRYIDASAISDNISR
;
A
#
# COMPACT_ATOMS: atom_id res chain seq x y z
N MET A 1 20.24 55.33 3.39
CA MET A 1 19.97 54.40 2.26
C MET A 1 20.16 52.92 2.61
N GLU A 2 20.85 52.57 3.71
CA GLU A 2 21.09 51.17 4.12
C GLU A 2 19.88 50.45 4.74
N ASN A 3 19.01 51.16 5.48
CA ASN A 3 17.85 50.51 6.13
C ASN A 3 16.82 49.96 5.13
N ILE A 4 16.65 50.58 3.96
CA ILE A 4 15.68 50.12 2.94
C ILE A 4 16.16 48.81 2.27
N LYS A 5 17.47 48.62 2.06
CA LYS A 5 18.03 47.36 1.56
C LYS A 5 17.81 46.21 2.53
N PHE A 6 17.93 46.44 3.85
CA PHE A 6 17.72 45.39 4.85
C PHE A 6 16.26 44.92 4.92
N TYR A 7 15.30 45.86 4.82
CA TYR A 7 13.88 45.51 4.75
C TYR A 7 13.51 44.79 3.43
N LEU A 8 14.10 45.17 2.29
CA LEU A 8 13.91 44.48 1.01
C LEU A 8 14.52 43.07 1.00
N ILE A 9 15.70 42.87 1.60
CA ILE A 9 16.32 41.55 1.72
C ILE A 9 15.53 40.66 2.69
N LYS A 10 15.05 41.22 3.81
CA LYS A 10 14.21 40.49 4.77
C LYS A 10 12.84 40.17 4.18
N GLY A 11 12.23 41.11 3.45
CA GLY A 11 10.97 40.92 2.70
C GLY A 11 11.13 39.90 1.58
N GLY A 12 12.24 39.92 0.83
CA GLY A 12 12.57 38.94 -0.21
C GLY A 12 12.84 37.53 0.35
N ARG A 13 13.50 37.42 1.51
CA ARG A 13 13.66 36.14 2.23
C ARG A 13 12.34 35.61 2.79
N ILE A 14 11.47 36.49 3.30
CA ILE A 14 10.14 36.12 3.79
C ILE A 14 9.24 35.70 2.62
N LEU A 15 9.31 36.39 1.47
CA LEU A 15 8.60 36.00 0.25
C LEU A 15 9.15 34.71 -0.35
N GLN A 16 10.46 34.49 -0.40
CA GLN A 16 11.04 33.22 -0.84
C GLN A 16 10.69 32.08 0.12
N ASN A 17 10.69 32.33 1.43
CA ASN A 17 10.23 31.35 2.41
C ASN A 17 8.72 31.11 2.30
N MET A 18 7.89 32.11 1.99
CA MET A 18 6.46 31.91 1.72
C MET A 18 6.25 31.13 0.42
N ILE A 19 6.94 31.47 -0.68
CA ILE A 19 6.84 30.76 -1.96
C ILE A 19 7.34 29.32 -1.82
N LEU A 20 8.44 29.09 -1.10
CA LEU A 20 8.96 27.75 -0.85
C LEU A 20 8.04 26.98 0.10
N LYS A 21 7.53 27.62 1.16
CA LYS A 21 6.55 27.03 2.08
C LYS A 21 5.20 26.84 1.42
N ASP A 22 4.87 27.56 0.35
CA ASP A 22 3.68 27.41 -0.49
C ASP A 22 3.86 26.33 -1.57
N ILE A 23 5.08 26.13 -2.07
CA ILE A 23 5.45 24.99 -2.93
C ILE A 23 5.55 23.69 -2.11
N ILE A 24 6.01 23.79 -0.85
CA ILE A 24 6.08 22.70 0.13
C ILE A 24 4.69 22.44 0.76
N SER A 25 3.88 23.48 0.98
CA SER A 25 2.48 23.37 1.44
C SER A 25 1.51 23.02 0.32
N ALA A 26 1.91 23.18 -0.95
CA ALA A 26 1.08 22.83 -2.09
C ALA A 26 0.65 21.36 -2.05
N LYS A 27 1.35 20.46 -1.31
CA LYS A 27 0.92 19.08 -1.06
C LYS A 27 0.51 18.31 -2.34
N ALA A 28 0.91 18.78 -3.51
CA ALA A 28 0.40 18.33 -4.81
C ALA A 28 1.56 17.79 -5.62
N ILE A 29 1.52 16.49 -5.88
CA ILE A 29 2.45 15.82 -6.78
C ILE A 29 2.07 16.23 -8.20
N LYS A 30 2.89 17.08 -8.83
CA LYS A 30 2.63 17.60 -10.18
C LYS A 30 3.08 16.66 -11.30
N ASN A 31 4.00 15.73 -11.00
CA ASN A 31 4.57 14.82 -12.01
C ASN A 31 4.56 13.36 -11.52
N GLU A 32 3.48 12.67 -11.88
CA GLU A 32 3.26 11.26 -11.52
C GLU A 32 4.31 10.32 -12.11
N LEU A 33 4.71 10.53 -13.37
CA LEU A 33 5.68 9.66 -14.04
C LEU A 33 7.07 9.78 -13.38
N PHE A 34 7.48 11.00 -13.02
CA PHE A 34 8.71 11.20 -12.27
C PHE A 34 8.65 10.55 -10.89
N LEU A 35 7.51 10.67 -10.19
CA LEU A 35 7.33 10.04 -8.89
C LEU A 35 7.36 8.51 -9.00
N LEU A 36 6.71 7.93 -10.01
CA LEU A 36 6.73 6.49 -10.27
C LEU A 36 8.17 6.00 -10.51
N ARG A 37 8.94 6.68 -11.37
CA ARG A 37 10.36 6.36 -11.60
C ARG A 37 11.16 6.43 -10.31
N THR A 38 10.89 7.42 -9.46
CA THR A 38 11.54 7.58 -8.16
C THR A 38 11.15 6.46 -7.20
N ASN A 39 9.86 6.07 -7.15
CA ASN A 39 9.39 4.97 -6.32
C ASN A 39 10.00 3.63 -6.75
N VAL A 40 10.06 3.34 -8.05
CA VAL A 40 10.67 2.12 -8.58
C VAL A 40 12.18 2.11 -8.30
N LYS A 41 12.87 3.24 -8.47
CA LYS A 41 14.29 3.35 -8.09
C LYS A 41 14.49 3.17 -6.58
N SER A 42 13.63 3.77 -5.75
CA SER A 42 13.67 3.59 -4.30
C SER A 42 13.46 2.14 -3.92
N LEU A 43 12.55 1.40 -4.60
CA LEU A 43 12.37 -0.03 -4.39
C LEU A 43 13.65 -0.82 -4.66
N ILE A 44 14.43 -0.47 -5.68
CA ILE A 44 15.68 -1.17 -6.04
C ILE A 44 16.83 -0.76 -5.12
N LEU A 45 16.88 0.51 -4.70
CA LEU A 45 18.02 1.11 -3.97
C LEU A 45 17.84 1.11 -2.45
N SER A 46 16.63 0.95 -1.92
CA SER A 46 16.38 0.81 -0.48
C SER A 46 16.76 -0.59 -0.01
N TRP A 47 18.02 -0.73 0.39
CA TRP A 47 18.57 -1.99 0.90
C TRP A 47 18.11 -2.31 2.33
N ARG A 48 17.41 -1.41 3.02
CA ARG A 48 16.95 -1.58 4.40
C ARG A 48 15.43 -1.66 4.47
N ILE A 49 14.92 -2.51 5.36
CA ILE A 49 13.50 -2.55 5.73
C ILE A 49 13.36 -2.68 7.24
N THR A 50 12.58 -1.79 7.84
CA THR A 50 12.35 -1.76 9.30
C THR A 50 11.41 -2.90 9.73
N ARG A 51 11.36 -3.16 11.04
CA ARG A 51 10.61 -4.28 11.64
C ARG A 51 9.16 -4.39 11.18
N THR A 52 8.40 -3.30 11.29
CA THR A 52 6.95 -3.29 11.01
C THR A 52 6.61 -3.55 9.54
N PRO A 53 7.20 -2.84 8.55
CA PRO A 53 6.95 -3.15 7.14
C PRO A 53 7.48 -4.53 6.75
N TYR A 54 8.58 -5.00 7.35
CA TYR A 54 9.08 -6.35 7.11
C TYR A 54 8.08 -7.43 7.55
N LEU A 55 7.60 -7.35 8.79
CA LEU A 55 6.63 -8.30 9.35
C LEU A 55 5.37 -8.36 8.48
N LEU A 56 4.81 -7.20 8.13
CA LEU A 56 3.62 -7.12 7.29
C LEU A 56 3.88 -7.72 5.90
N SER A 57 5.04 -7.46 5.32
CA SER A 57 5.41 -8.00 4.00
C SER A 57 5.51 -9.52 4.02
N ILE A 58 6.09 -10.13 5.07
CA ILE A 58 6.17 -11.60 5.21
C ILE A 58 4.77 -12.21 5.28
N ILE A 59 3.90 -11.67 6.13
CA ILE A 59 2.51 -12.16 6.27
C ILE A 59 1.77 -12.06 4.95
N LEU A 60 1.88 -10.92 4.28
CA LEU A 60 1.18 -10.67 3.03
C LEU A 60 1.66 -11.57 1.89
N VAL A 61 2.96 -11.80 1.75
CA VAL A 61 3.53 -12.69 0.72
C VAL A 61 3.11 -14.14 1.00
N TYR A 62 3.10 -14.56 2.26
CA TYR A 62 2.64 -15.91 2.62
C TYR A 62 1.14 -16.09 2.36
N PHE A 63 0.31 -15.11 2.73
CA PHE A 63 -1.12 -15.14 2.41
C PHE A 63 -1.34 -15.21 0.90
N SER A 64 -0.57 -14.45 0.13
CA SER A 64 -0.65 -14.45 -1.34
C SER A 64 -0.21 -15.79 -1.94
N TYR A 65 0.81 -16.43 -1.37
CA TYR A 65 1.26 -17.75 -1.78
C TYR A 65 0.13 -18.79 -1.70
N ILE A 66 -0.69 -18.72 -0.65
CA ILE A 66 -1.81 -19.65 -0.44
C ILE A 66 -3.03 -19.24 -1.30
N ALA A 67 -3.37 -17.96 -1.32
CA ALA A 67 -4.64 -17.49 -1.88
C ALA A 67 -4.61 -17.16 -3.38
N MET A 68 -3.46 -16.74 -3.93
CA MET A 68 -3.39 -16.28 -5.34
C MET A 68 -3.73 -17.36 -6.38
N PRO A 69 -3.33 -18.64 -6.21
CA PRO A 69 -3.79 -19.70 -7.11
C PRO A 69 -5.33 -19.72 -7.20
N GLY A 70 -6.03 -19.83 -6.06
CA GLY A 70 -7.50 -19.81 -6.01
C GLY A 70 -8.13 -18.60 -6.68
N LEU A 71 -7.60 -17.40 -6.44
CA LEU A 71 -8.10 -16.18 -7.08
C LEU A 71 -7.90 -16.17 -8.59
N THR A 72 -6.78 -16.73 -9.07
CA THR A 72 -6.48 -16.84 -10.50
C THR A 72 -7.40 -17.87 -11.17
N PHE A 73 -7.61 -19.01 -10.51
CA PHE A 73 -8.43 -20.10 -11.05
C PHE A 73 -9.95 -19.88 -10.94
N ASN A 74 -10.40 -18.99 -10.06
CA ASN A 74 -11.81 -18.59 -10.01
C ASN A 74 -12.24 -17.70 -11.18
N SER A 75 -11.29 -17.14 -11.93
CA SER A 75 -11.55 -16.14 -12.96
C SER A 75 -11.58 -16.69 -14.38
N LEU A 76 -11.23 -17.96 -14.60
CA LEU A 76 -11.26 -18.59 -15.93
C LEU A 76 -12.04 -19.93 -15.88
N PRO A 77 -12.78 -20.26 -16.95
CA PRO A 77 -13.75 -21.35 -16.91
C PRO A 77 -13.17 -22.76 -17.10
N GLU A 78 -12.01 -22.91 -17.75
CA GLU A 78 -11.36 -24.21 -17.99
C GLU A 78 -9.83 -24.02 -18.13
N TYR A 79 -9.05 -25.02 -17.67
CA TYR A 79 -7.59 -24.94 -17.62
C TYR A 79 -6.96 -26.26 -18.06
N GLU A 80 -5.91 -26.16 -18.87
CA GLU A 80 -5.02 -27.29 -19.11
C GLU A 80 -4.13 -27.54 -17.88
N GLU A 81 -3.79 -28.80 -17.61
CA GLU A 81 -2.84 -29.18 -16.54
C GLU A 81 -1.49 -28.49 -16.68
N SER A 82 -1.08 -28.19 -17.92
CA SER A 82 0.13 -27.43 -18.27
C SER A 82 0.11 -26.02 -17.66
N VAL A 83 -1.04 -25.35 -17.70
CA VAL A 83 -1.27 -24.00 -17.18
C VAL A 83 -1.32 -24.02 -15.66
N VAL A 84 -1.98 -25.03 -15.07
CA VAL A 84 -2.02 -25.25 -13.61
C VAL A 84 -0.60 -25.43 -13.06
N SER A 85 0.18 -26.30 -13.70
CA SER A 85 1.58 -26.53 -13.36
C SER A 85 2.40 -25.25 -13.46
N LEU A 86 2.32 -24.52 -14.59
CA LEU A 86 3.06 -23.27 -14.79
C LEU A 86 2.75 -22.24 -13.71
N ILE A 87 1.46 -22.05 -13.38
CA ILE A 87 1.04 -21.11 -12.33
C ILE A 87 1.56 -21.55 -10.95
N GLY A 88 1.54 -22.85 -10.65
CA GLY A 88 2.11 -23.40 -9.42
C GLY A 88 3.60 -23.10 -9.26
N TYR A 89 4.41 -23.39 -10.28
CA TYR A 89 5.84 -23.08 -10.28
C TYR A 89 6.12 -21.58 -10.23
N ALA A 90 5.35 -20.77 -10.98
CA ALA A 90 5.49 -19.32 -10.98
C ALA A 90 5.18 -18.72 -9.60
N ASN A 91 4.07 -19.13 -8.96
CA ASN A 91 3.70 -18.70 -7.61
C ASN A 91 4.81 -19.01 -6.60
N LEU A 92 5.30 -20.26 -6.59
CA LEU A 92 6.38 -20.67 -5.71
C LEU A 92 7.67 -19.86 -5.95
N GLY A 93 8.09 -19.73 -7.21
CA GLY A 93 9.31 -19.02 -7.58
C GLY A 93 9.26 -17.54 -7.18
N ILE A 94 8.15 -16.85 -7.49
CA ILE A 94 7.95 -15.44 -7.14
C ILE A 94 7.97 -15.26 -5.63
N SER A 95 7.26 -16.09 -4.87
CA SER A 95 7.23 -15.99 -3.40
C SER A 95 8.60 -16.21 -2.77
N LEU A 96 9.39 -17.18 -3.25
CA LEU A 96 10.75 -17.42 -2.76
C LEU A 96 11.70 -16.25 -3.07
N VAL A 97 11.59 -15.65 -4.26
CA VAL A 97 12.37 -14.45 -4.61
C VAL A 97 12.02 -13.28 -3.69
N ILE A 98 10.74 -13.02 -3.46
CA ILE A 98 10.29 -11.94 -2.59
C ILE A 98 10.73 -12.18 -1.15
N PHE A 99 10.56 -13.40 -0.61
CA PHE A 99 11.02 -13.74 0.74
C PHE A 99 12.54 -13.55 0.89
N SER A 100 13.32 -13.96 -0.10
CA SER A 100 14.78 -13.79 -0.10
C SER A 100 15.17 -12.31 -0.08
N LEU A 101 14.54 -11.49 -0.93
CA LEU A 101 14.77 -10.04 -0.95
C LEU A 101 14.42 -9.38 0.39
N LEU A 102 13.28 -9.73 0.98
CA LEU A 102 12.86 -9.21 2.28
C LEU A 102 13.86 -9.62 3.38
N ALA A 103 14.29 -10.88 3.41
CA ALA A 103 15.26 -11.39 4.36
C ALA A 103 16.59 -10.63 4.27
N ILE A 104 17.13 -10.45 3.06
CA ILE A 104 18.36 -9.69 2.81
C ILE A 104 18.19 -8.26 3.35
N ARG A 105 17.12 -7.56 2.96
CA ARG A 105 16.90 -6.19 3.41
C ARG A 105 16.78 -6.07 4.93
N ARG A 106 16.18 -7.06 5.58
CA ARG A 106 16.04 -7.07 7.04
C ARG A 106 17.38 -7.32 7.72
N VAL A 107 18.17 -8.26 7.23
CA VAL A 107 19.52 -8.54 7.75
C VAL A 107 20.43 -7.32 7.61
N LEU A 108 20.36 -6.61 6.47
CA LEU A 108 21.10 -5.36 6.24
C LEU A 108 20.64 -4.24 7.19
N ASP A 109 19.34 -4.15 7.49
CA ASP A 109 18.82 -3.18 8.44
C ASP A 109 19.29 -3.44 9.89
N VAL A 110 19.33 -4.70 10.31
CA VAL A 110 19.81 -5.09 11.65
C VAL A 110 21.34 -4.99 11.76
N ASN A 111 22.05 -5.06 10.63
CA ASN A 111 23.52 -5.00 10.54
C ASN A 111 24.25 -6.07 11.37
N LYS A 112 23.63 -7.25 11.58
CA LYS A 112 24.22 -8.40 12.27
C LYS A 112 24.12 -9.64 11.39
N LYS A 113 25.22 -9.97 10.70
CA LYS A 113 25.25 -11.03 9.67
C LYS A 113 24.85 -12.42 10.18
N TRP A 114 25.14 -12.74 11.45
CA TRP A 114 24.84 -14.07 12.03
C TRP A 114 23.33 -14.37 12.09
N ILE A 115 22.48 -13.33 12.13
CA ILE A 115 21.03 -13.48 12.16
C ILE A 115 20.51 -14.13 10.87
N SER A 116 21.24 -14.01 9.75
CA SER A 116 20.90 -14.72 8.51
C SER A 116 20.93 -16.25 8.67
N GLY A 117 21.64 -16.77 9.68
CA GLY A 117 21.69 -18.19 10.01
C GLY A 117 20.31 -18.80 10.29
N PHE A 118 19.37 -18.05 10.91
CA PHE A 118 18.01 -18.53 11.15
C PHE A 118 17.26 -18.82 9.85
N VAL A 119 17.42 -17.95 8.84
CA VAL A 119 16.78 -18.13 7.53
C VAL A 119 17.42 -19.29 6.78
N ILE A 120 18.75 -19.44 6.86
CA ILE A 120 19.48 -20.55 6.23
C ILE A 120 19.03 -21.88 6.83
N VAL A 121 18.99 -22.00 8.16
CA VAL A 121 18.56 -23.23 8.85
C VAL A 121 17.10 -23.54 8.50
N ALA A 122 16.21 -22.54 8.55
CA ALA A 122 14.81 -22.72 8.17
C ALA A 122 14.66 -23.13 6.70
N GLY A 123 15.47 -22.57 5.80
CA GLY A 123 15.50 -22.91 4.38
C GLY A 123 15.95 -24.35 4.13
N ILE A 124 17.06 -24.79 4.76
CA ILE A 124 17.54 -26.18 4.67
C ILE A 124 16.50 -27.14 5.19
N TYR A 125 15.88 -26.83 6.35
CA TYR A 125 14.84 -27.66 6.91
C TYR A 125 13.61 -27.73 6.00
N THR A 126 13.22 -26.61 5.39
CA THR A 126 12.11 -26.55 4.43
C THR A 126 12.41 -27.42 3.20
N LEU A 127 13.63 -27.38 2.66
CA LEU A 127 14.04 -28.25 1.56
C LEU A 127 13.97 -29.73 1.97
N TYR A 128 14.47 -30.07 3.16
CA TYR A 128 14.41 -31.43 3.70
C TYR A 128 12.96 -31.92 3.82
N THR A 129 12.08 -31.18 4.48
CA THR A 129 10.69 -31.60 4.69
C THR A 129 9.89 -31.71 3.39
N ASN A 130 10.17 -30.83 2.42
CA ASN A 130 9.50 -30.91 1.13
C ASN A 130 10.03 -32.08 0.31
N TYR A 131 11.34 -32.34 0.30
CA TYR A 131 11.92 -33.48 -0.42
C TYR A 131 11.31 -34.82 -0.04
N PHE A 132 11.07 -35.06 1.26
CA PHE A 132 10.46 -36.31 1.73
C PHE A 132 8.95 -36.43 1.48
N ASN A 133 8.25 -35.29 1.33
CA ASN A 133 6.79 -35.25 1.21
C ASN A 133 6.30 -34.88 -0.21
N TYR A 134 7.21 -34.67 -1.15
CA TYR A 134 6.86 -34.16 -2.48
C TYR A 134 6.26 -35.27 -3.35
N LEU A 135 4.94 -35.17 -3.60
CA LEU A 135 4.32 -35.77 -4.78
C LEU A 135 3.96 -34.65 -5.77
N PRO A 136 4.46 -34.68 -7.02
CA PRO A 136 3.94 -33.79 -8.06
C PRO A 136 2.44 -34.08 -8.31
N PRO A 137 1.62 -33.07 -8.67
CA PRO A 137 1.99 -31.69 -9.05
C PRO A 137 2.24 -30.71 -7.89
N ILE A 138 2.89 -29.56 -8.17
CA ILE A 138 3.12 -28.48 -7.18
C ILE A 138 1.82 -27.84 -6.69
N LEU A 139 0.91 -27.64 -7.64
CA LEU A 139 -0.39 -27.04 -7.42
C LEU A 139 -1.44 -28.03 -7.85
N GLU A 140 -2.31 -28.38 -6.91
CA GLU A 140 -3.49 -29.19 -7.14
C GLU A 140 -4.71 -28.28 -7.14
N VAL A 141 -5.57 -28.43 -8.15
CA VAL A 141 -6.83 -27.70 -8.28
C VAL A 141 -7.95 -28.73 -8.32
N THR A 142 -8.86 -28.65 -7.36
CA THR A 142 -10.01 -29.55 -7.25
C THR A 142 -11.30 -28.74 -7.35
N TYR A 143 -12.23 -29.24 -8.17
CA TYR A 143 -13.55 -28.66 -8.34
C TYR A 143 -14.55 -29.48 -7.54
N THR A 144 -15.25 -28.83 -6.63
CA THR A 144 -16.49 -29.36 -6.04
C THR A 144 -17.67 -28.60 -6.65
N GLU A 145 -18.89 -29.14 -6.54
CA GLU A 145 -20.10 -28.52 -7.12
C GLU A 145 -20.30 -27.05 -6.68
N ASP A 146 -19.80 -26.70 -5.49
CA ASP A 146 -19.95 -25.37 -4.89
C ASP A 146 -18.66 -24.55 -4.78
N SER A 147 -17.47 -25.14 -5.01
CA SER A 147 -16.21 -24.43 -4.73
C SER A 147 -14.98 -24.94 -5.50
N LEU A 148 -14.05 -24.03 -5.74
CA LEU A 148 -12.71 -24.33 -6.23
C LEU A 148 -11.73 -24.34 -5.06
N ILE A 149 -11.02 -25.46 -4.89
CA ILE A 149 -9.99 -25.62 -3.86
C ILE A 149 -8.64 -25.77 -4.53
N THR A 150 -7.72 -24.86 -4.22
CA THR A 150 -6.32 -24.93 -4.64
C THR A 150 -5.42 -25.28 -3.47
N ASN A 151 -4.61 -26.32 -3.61
CA ASN A 151 -3.63 -26.72 -2.62
C ASN A 151 -2.22 -26.67 -3.20
N MET A 152 -1.33 -25.97 -2.51
CA MET A 152 0.11 -26.02 -2.80
C MET A 152 0.71 -27.21 -2.05
N SER A 153 1.35 -28.14 -2.76
CA SER A 153 2.02 -29.29 -2.14
C SER A 153 3.32 -28.91 -1.42
N VAL A 154 3.91 -27.76 -1.76
CA VAL A 154 5.12 -27.24 -1.11
C VAL A 154 4.75 -26.50 0.18
N ASN A 155 5.21 -27.02 1.31
CA ASN A 155 5.00 -26.41 2.62
C ASN A 155 6.11 -25.39 2.92
N LEU A 156 5.75 -24.10 3.01
CA LEU A 156 6.66 -23.00 3.34
C LEU A 156 6.60 -22.55 4.81
N ASN A 157 5.85 -23.26 5.67
CA ASN A 157 5.54 -22.78 7.03
C ASN A 157 6.81 -22.59 7.86
N ILE A 158 7.76 -23.53 7.82
CA ILE A 158 9.02 -23.40 8.58
C ILE A 158 9.87 -22.24 8.05
N LEU A 159 9.97 -22.07 6.73
CA LEU A 159 10.66 -20.93 6.14
C LEU A 159 10.06 -19.61 6.64
N VAL A 160 8.73 -19.50 6.64
CA VAL A 160 8.03 -18.31 7.13
C VAL A 160 8.28 -18.07 8.60
N VAL A 161 8.28 -19.10 9.44
CA VAL A 161 8.67 -18.97 10.86
C VAL A 161 10.09 -18.44 11.00
N GLY A 162 11.04 -18.98 10.24
CA GLY A 162 12.43 -18.48 10.21
C GLY A 162 12.54 -17.01 9.81
N LEU A 163 11.74 -16.58 8.82
CA LEU A 163 11.65 -15.18 8.40
C LEU A 163 11.00 -14.31 9.48
N LEU A 164 9.93 -14.77 10.12
CA LEU A 164 9.27 -14.04 11.20
C LEU A 164 10.20 -13.80 12.40
N ILE A 165 11.14 -14.69 12.70
CA ILE A 165 12.15 -14.47 13.74
C ILE A 165 12.99 -13.21 13.44
N LEU A 166 13.27 -12.89 12.17
CA LEU A 166 13.98 -11.66 11.79
C LEU A 166 13.21 -10.39 12.17
N SER A 167 11.89 -10.47 12.34
CA SER A 167 11.06 -9.36 12.77
C SER A 167 11.16 -9.06 14.27
N LEU A 168 11.77 -9.94 15.07
CA LEU A 168 11.92 -9.73 16.51
C LEU A 168 13.08 -8.79 16.84
N PHE A 169 14.09 -8.73 15.97
CA PHE A 169 15.27 -7.90 16.20
C PHE A 169 14.96 -6.42 15.95
N PRO A 170 15.49 -5.49 16.78
CA PRO A 170 15.36 -4.06 16.54
C PRO A 170 16.19 -3.63 15.31
N SER A 171 15.75 -2.55 14.66
CA SER A 171 16.48 -1.92 13.56
C SER A 171 17.75 -1.22 14.07
N ASN A 172 18.82 -1.17 13.27
CA ASN A 172 19.98 -0.37 13.64
C ASN A 172 19.73 1.12 13.35
N GLU A 173 19.48 1.90 14.40
CA GLU A 173 19.12 3.32 14.28
C GLU A 173 20.32 4.24 14.01
N TYR A 174 21.55 3.77 14.24
CA TYR A 174 22.77 4.57 14.14
C TYR A 174 23.83 3.84 13.31
N ASN A 175 24.56 4.55 12.46
CA ASN A 175 25.72 4.01 11.71
C ASN A 175 25.40 2.69 10.95
N ASN A 176 24.54 2.78 9.93
CA ASN A 176 24.28 1.68 9.02
C ASN A 176 24.76 2.05 7.61
N ASP A 177 25.66 1.23 7.05
CA ASP A 177 26.28 1.46 5.75
C ASP A 177 25.32 1.33 4.56
N TYR A 178 24.13 0.75 4.79
CA TYR A 178 23.15 0.40 3.76
C TYR A 178 21.97 1.37 3.66
N GLY A 179 21.99 2.49 4.40
CA GLY A 179 21.01 3.58 4.25
C GLY A 179 20.71 4.35 5.53
N LEU A 180 19.94 5.44 5.41
CA LEU A 180 19.55 6.29 6.54
C LEU A 180 18.56 5.58 7.47
N SER A 181 18.66 5.86 8.77
CA SER A 181 17.74 5.34 9.78
C SER A 181 16.42 6.09 9.82
N ASN A 182 15.47 5.61 10.64
CA ASN A 182 14.22 6.29 10.99
C ASN A 182 13.30 6.62 9.81
N CYS A 183 13.25 5.71 8.82
CA CYS A 183 12.39 5.85 7.65
C CYS A 183 12.65 7.15 6.87
N ILE A 184 13.91 7.60 6.86
CA ILE A 184 14.35 8.74 6.07
C ILE A 184 14.78 8.25 4.69
N GLU A 185 14.13 8.73 3.64
CA GLU A 185 14.48 8.45 2.25
C GLU A 185 15.06 9.71 1.60
N LYS A 186 16.15 9.55 0.85
CA LYS A 186 16.69 10.62 0.00
C LYS A 186 15.91 10.64 -1.31
N VAL A 187 15.31 11.78 -1.64
CA VAL A 187 14.61 11.98 -2.90
C VAL A 187 15.21 13.18 -3.63
N GLY A 188 15.96 12.90 -4.69
CA GLY A 188 16.71 13.92 -5.41
C GLY A 188 17.75 14.60 -4.50
N SER A 189 17.61 15.92 -4.34
CA SER A 189 18.44 16.76 -3.45
C SER A 189 17.92 16.85 -2.01
N SER A 190 16.78 16.24 -1.70
CA SER A 190 16.04 16.44 -0.44
C SER A 190 15.85 15.14 0.34
N PHE A 191 15.37 15.26 1.58
CA PHE A 191 15.05 14.13 2.44
C PHE A 191 13.59 14.15 2.88
N ILE A 192 12.97 12.97 2.93
CA ILE A 192 11.63 12.77 3.47
C ILE A 192 11.70 11.80 4.64
N ARG A 193 10.90 12.01 5.68
CA ARG A 193 10.63 11.03 6.73
C ARG A 193 9.25 10.46 6.54
N ILE A 194 9.13 9.15 6.68
CA ILE A 194 7.83 8.48 6.74
C ILE A 194 7.45 8.30 8.21
N ASP A 195 6.42 9.01 8.63
CA ASP A 195 5.90 8.92 9.99
C ASP A 195 4.80 7.86 10.06
N TYR A 196 5.08 6.78 10.79
CA TYR A 196 4.09 5.78 11.16
C TYR A 196 3.40 6.26 12.45
N GLY A 197 2.41 7.14 12.33
CA GLY A 197 1.53 7.50 13.46
C GLY A 197 0.90 6.26 14.11
N GLY A 198 0.66 6.33 15.42
CA GLY A 198 0.10 5.24 16.22
C GLY A 198 -1.42 5.09 16.02
N PHE A 199 -1.91 3.84 16.08
CA PHE A 199 -3.35 3.56 16.05
C PHE A 199 -4.08 4.16 17.26
N GLU A 200 -3.41 4.23 18.40
CA GLU A 200 -3.91 4.87 19.63
C GLU A 200 -4.25 6.34 19.41
N GLN A 201 -3.34 7.10 18.78
CA GLN A 201 -3.59 8.50 18.44
C GLN A 201 -4.81 8.68 17.54
N PHE A 202 -5.04 7.74 16.61
CA PHE A 202 -6.24 7.78 15.78
C PHE A 202 -7.52 7.52 16.59
N LEU A 203 -7.50 6.55 17.51
CA LEU A 203 -8.65 6.24 18.37
C LEU A 203 -9.01 7.42 19.27
N ASP A 204 -8.02 8.08 19.87
CA ASP A 204 -8.21 9.24 20.73
C ASP A 204 -8.80 10.44 19.97
N GLU A 205 -8.42 10.60 18.70
CA GLU A 205 -8.92 11.66 17.82
C GLU A 205 -10.19 11.27 17.04
N PHE A 206 -10.77 10.09 17.30
CA PHE A 206 -11.91 9.58 16.54
C PHE A 206 -13.17 10.39 16.80
N SER A 207 -13.81 10.92 15.74
CA SER A 207 -15.06 11.66 15.88
C SER A 207 -15.93 11.57 14.64
N LEU A 208 -17.19 11.18 14.83
CA LEU A 208 -18.19 11.09 13.76
C LEU A 208 -18.48 12.45 13.10
N TYR A 209 -18.26 13.57 13.80
CA TYR A 209 -18.42 14.91 13.24
C TYR A 209 -17.54 15.12 11.98
N LYS A 210 -16.39 14.45 11.89
CA LYS A 210 -15.48 14.54 10.73
C LYS A 210 -16.07 13.94 9.45
N ILE A 211 -17.13 13.12 9.53
CA ILE A 211 -17.80 12.48 8.39
C ILE A 211 -18.63 13.49 7.59
N LEU A 212 -19.37 14.37 8.26
CA LEU A 212 -20.28 15.32 7.63
C LEU A 212 -19.61 16.25 6.60
N PRO A 213 -18.46 16.90 6.88
CA PRO A 213 -17.79 17.73 5.87
C PRO A 213 -17.27 16.91 4.69
N ILE A 214 -16.84 15.66 4.93
CA ILE A 214 -16.41 14.74 3.86
C ILE A 214 -17.59 14.40 2.97
N PHE A 215 -18.74 14.05 3.55
CA PHE A 215 -19.97 13.76 2.81
C PHE A 215 -20.42 14.93 1.94
N LYS A 216 -20.42 16.15 2.50
CA LYS A 216 -20.74 17.39 1.75
C LYS A 216 -19.80 17.62 0.57
N LYS A 217 -18.50 17.35 0.75
CA LYS A 217 -17.48 17.49 -0.29
C LYS A 217 -17.64 16.49 -1.44
N ILE A 218 -18.19 15.32 -1.17
CA ILE A 218 -18.36 14.24 -2.17
C ILE A 218 -19.62 14.45 -3.01
N LEU A 219 -20.66 15.03 -2.42
CA LEU A 219 -21.86 15.43 -3.14
C LEU A 219 -21.67 16.70 -3.99
N SER A 220 -20.53 17.38 -3.87
CA SER A 220 -20.22 18.58 -4.64
C SER A 220 -19.22 18.29 -5.76
N LEU A 221 -19.04 19.27 -6.65
CA LEU A 221 -18.04 19.22 -7.73
C LEU A 221 -16.59 19.16 -7.20
N GLU A 222 -16.37 19.39 -5.90
CA GLU A 222 -15.06 19.18 -5.29
C GLU A 222 -14.60 17.71 -5.36
N LEU A 223 -15.49 16.76 -5.65
CA LEU A 223 -15.14 15.39 -5.97
C LEU A 223 -14.03 15.32 -7.02
N PHE A 224 -14.11 16.11 -8.08
CA PHE A 224 -13.14 16.15 -9.18
C PHE A 224 -11.85 16.89 -8.85
N ASN A 225 -11.71 17.44 -7.64
CA ASN A 225 -10.43 17.95 -7.18
C ASN A 225 -9.58 16.80 -6.61
N TRP A 226 -8.65 16.33 -7.43
CA TRP A 226 -7.71 15.25 -7.10
C TRP A 226 -6.55 15.72 -6.23
N ASN A 227 -6.34 17.03 -6.12
CA ASN A 227 -5.27 17.58 -5.28
C ASN A 227 -5.60 17.38 -3.81
N GLY A 228 -4.66 16.80 -3.07
CA GLY A 228 -4.80 16.59 -1.64
C GLY A 228 -4.02 15.39 -1.16
N ARG A 229 -4.09 15.19 0.15
CA ARG A 229 -3.45 14.09 0.85
C ARG A 229 -4.43 13.58 1.89
N ILE A 230 -4.57 12.26 1.96
CA ILE A 230 -5.39 11.58 2.97
C ILE A 230 -4.46 10.69 3.79
N SER A 231 -4.43 10.89 5.10
CA SER A 231 -3.68 10.04 6.01
C SER A 231 -4.34 8.66 6.19
N ARG A 232 -3.59 7.70 6.73
CA ARG A 232 -4.12 6.35 7.00
C ARG A 232 -5.33 6.35 7.93
N GLY A 233 -5.29 7.18 8.98
CA GLY A 233 -6.41 7.33 9.91
C GLY A 233 -7.62 7.98 9.22
N GLU A 234 -7.38 9.00 8.39
CA GLU A 234 -8.46 9.64 7.66
C GLU A 234 -9.17 8.70 6.67
N LEU A 235 -8.44 7.76 6.06
CA LEU A 235 -8.99 6.75 5.14
C LEU A 235 -10.23 6.04 5.73
N ILE A 236 -10.26 5.80 7.05
CA ILE A 236 -11.39 5.15 7.73
C ILE A 236 -12.65 6.01 7.62
N TYR A 237 -12.56 7.34 7.78
CA TYR A 237 -13.73 8.21 7.60
C TYR A 237 -14.24 8.19 6.16
N TYR A 238 -13.33 8.18 5.17
CA TYR A 238 -13.71 8.08 3.76
C TYR A 238 -14.39 6.73 3.45
N TYR A 239 -13.90 5.63 4.05
CA TYR A 239 -14.56 4.34 3.93
C TYR A 239 -15.95 4.33 4.59
N ILE A 240 -16.10 4.91 5.78
CA ILE A 240 -17.42 5.02 6.43
C ILE A 240 -18.39 5.83 5.54
N VAL A 241 -17.92 6.94 4.96
CA VAL A 241 -18.73 7.75 4.04
C VAL A 241 -19.12 6.95 2.80
N TYR A 242 -18.20 6.17 2.22
CA TYR A 242 -18.52 5.25 1.13
C TYR A 242 -19.67 4.31 1.49
N GLN A 243 -19.63 3.69 2.68
CA GLN A 243 -20.67 2.78 3.15
C GLN A 243 -22.02 3.49 3.30
N PHE A 244 -22.03 4.71 3.86
CA PHE A 244 -23.24 5.52 3.94
C PHE A 244 -23.81 5.88 2.56
N MET A 245 -22.96 6.19 1.59
CA MET A 245 -23.40 6.46 0.22
C MET A 245 -24.06 5.23 -0.41
N VAL A 246 -23.41 4.06 -0.32
CA VAL A 246 -23.97 2.81 -0.85
C VAL A 246 -25.29 2.47 -0.17
N LEU A 247 -25.38 2.59 1.16
CA LEU A 247 -26.60 2.35 1.91
C LEU A 247 -27.74 3.29 1.46
N LEU A 248 -27.45 4.57 1.28
CA LEU A 248 -28.42 5.57 0.82
C LEU A 248 -28.94 5.22 -0.59
N LEU A 249 -28.07 4.78 -1.49
CA LEU A 249 -28.47 4.31 -2.82
C LEU A 249 -29.41 3.09 -2.71
N VAL A 250 -29.07 2.10 -1.88
CA VAL A 250 -29.92 0.89 -1.73
C VAL A 250 -31.32 1.27 -1.25
N ILE A 251 -31.42 2.15 -0.25
CA ILE A 251 -32.70 2.66 0.26
C ILE A 251 -33.46 3.44 -0.82
N LEU A 252 -32.75 4.28 -1.60
CA LEU A 252 -33.35 5.04 -2.70
C LEU A 252 -33.91 4.11 -3.79
N ILE A 253 -33.15 3.10 -4.21
CA ILE A 253 -33.58 2.12 -5.21
C ILE A 253 -34.80 1.34 -4.72
N TYR A 254 -34.77 0.89 -3.46
CA TYR A 254 -35.87 0.14 -2.87
C TYR A 254 -37.15 1.00 -2.81
N SER A 255 -37.06 2.23 -2.31
CA SER A 255 -38.20 3.14 -2.21
C SER A 255 -38.79 3.56 -3.57
N ILE A 256 -37.96 3.85 -4.57
CA ILE A 256 -38.44 4.14 -5.94
C ILE A 256 -39.03 2.87 -6.58
N GLY A 257 -38.39 1.72 -6.34
CA GLY A 257 -38.80 0.41 -6.83
C GLY A 257 -40.18 -0.02 -6.32
N THR A 258 -40.58 0.34 -5.10
CA THR A 258 -41.91 0.02 -4.57
C THR A 258 -43.00 0.94 -5.10
N ILE A 259 -42.68 2.17 -5.50
CA ILE A 259 -43.65 3.16 -5.98
C ILE A 259 -43.94 3.01 -7.48
N LEU A 260 -42.95 2.65 -8.31
CA LEU A 260 -43.13 2.62 -9.77
C LEU A 260 -43.92 1.38 -10.25
N PRO A 261 -44.86 1.54 -11.21
CA PRO A 261 -45.55 0.42 -11.84
C PRO A 261 -44.58 -0.48 -12.61
N THR A 262 -44.80 -1.80 -12.58
CA THR A 262 -43.95 -2.82 -13.23
C THR A 262 -44.08 -2.78 -14.74
N ILE A 263 -43.36 -1.85 -15.38
CA ILE A 263 -43.27 -1.68 -16.84
C ILE A 263 -41.79 -1.76 -17.23
N LEU A 264 -41.47 -2.21 -18.46
CA LEU A 264 -40.10 -2.29 -19.00
C LEU A 264 -39.28 -0.99 -18.75
N LEU A 265 -39.92 0.17 -18.89
CA LEU A 265 -39.31 1.49 -18.69
C LEU A 265 -38.80 1.70 -17.25
N LYS A 266 -39.46 1.13 -16.24
CA LYS A 266 -39.03 1.18 -14.82
C LYS A 266 -37.65 0.55 -14.66
N ASN A 267 -37.44 -0.62 -15.25
CA ASN A 267 -36.19 -1.36 -15.11
C ASN A 267 -35.03 -0.62 -15.77
N ILE A 268 -35.26 -0.06 -16.97
CA ILE A 268 -34.26 0.75 -17.68
C ILE A 268 -33.89 2.00 -16.87
N PHE A 269 -34.89 2.71 -16.33
CA PHE A 269 -34.67 3.91 -15.53
C PHE A 269 -33.89 3.61 -14.24
N LEU A 270 -34.31 2.59 -13.48
CA LEU A 270 -33.65 2.19 -12.24
C LEU A 270 -32.21 1.72 -12.48
N SER A 271 -32.00 0.91 -13.52
CA SER A 271 -30.65 0.47 -13.93
C SER A 271 -29.75 1.65 -14.31
N SER A 272 -30.30 2.69 -14.92
CA SER A 272 -29.54 3.89 -15.31
C SER A 272 -29.11 4.71 -14.08
N ILE A 273 -29.98 4.87 -13.09
CA ILE A 273 -29.64 5.51 -11.81
C ILE A 273 -28.53 4.74 -11.09
N VAL A 274 -28.65 3.42 -11.03
CA VAL A 274 -27.61 2.54 -10.45
C VAL A 274 -26.28 2.76 -11.15
N ALA A 275 -26.26 2.74 -12.48
CA ALA A 275 -25.03 2.91 -13.25
C ALA A 275 -24.36 4.28 -12.99
N ILE A 276 -25.13 5.37 -13.01
CA ILE A 276 -24.60 6.72 -12.71
C ILE A 276 -24.02 6.78 -11.30
N PHE A 277 -24.72 6.21 -10.32
CA PHE A 277 -24.26 6.21 -8.94
C PHE A 277 -23.01 5.36 -8.73
N LEU A 278 -22.91 4.19 -9.39
CA LEU A 278 -21.72 3.35 -9.36
C LEU A 278 -20.51 4.07 -9.96
N ILE A 279 -20.70 4.79 -11.07
CA ILE A 279 -19.65 5.65 -11.64
C ILE A 279 -19.22 6.73 -10.63
N TRP A 280 -20.17 7.37 -9.96
CA TRP A 280 -19.87 8.37 -8.94
C TRP A 280 -19.04 7.80 -7.77
N CYS A 281 -19.46 6.64 -7.25
CA CYS A 281 -18.76 5.90 -6.22
C CYS A 281 -17.35 5.47 -6.65
N PHE A 282 -17.20 5.06 -7.91
CA PHE A 282 -15.91 4.69 -8.48
C PHE A 282 -14.95 5.87 -8.55
N ILE A 283 -15.40 7.03 -9.05
CA ILE A 283 -14.60 8.26 -9.09
C ILE A 283 -14.19 8.68 -7.67
N TYR A 284 -15.11 8.57 -6.72
CA TYR A 284 -14.83 8.81 -5.31
C TYR A 284 -13.74 7.88 -4.76
N LEU A 285 -13.86 6.58 -4.96
CA LEU A 285 -12.85 5.62 -4.54
C LEU A 285 -11.49 5.94 -5.16
N LEU A 286 -11.47 6.20 -6.47
CA LEU A 286 -10.24 6.54 -7.18
C LEU A 286 -9.56 7.76 -6.57
N LYS A 287 -10.32 8.82 -6.27
CA LYS A 287 -9.81 10.04 -5.63
C LYS A 287 -9.17 9.73 -4.28
N VAL A 288 -9.88 8.99 -3.43
CA VAL A 288 -9.40 8.67 -2.08
C VAL A 288 -8.10 7.89 -2.15
N LEU A 289 -8.03 6.90 -3.04
CA LEU A 289 -6.84 6.08 -3.22
C LEU A 289 -5.65 6.87 -3.79
N ILE A 290 -5.88 7.79 -4.73
CA ILE A 290 -4.83 8.69 -5.26
C ILE A 290 -4.28 9.59 -4.16
N GLN A 291 -5.15 10.27 -3.41
CA GLN A 291 -4.73 11.17 -2.32
C GLN A 291 -4.02 10.42 -1.19
N ARG A 292 -4.40 9.16 -0.95
CA ARG A 292 -3.71 8.28 -0.01
C ARG A 292 -2.32 7.89 -0.50
N LEU A 293 -2.18 7.52 -1.78
CA LEU A 293 -0.88 7.23 -2.38
C LEU A 293 0.04 8.47 -2.32
N HIS A 294 -0.49 9.66 -2.64
CA HIS A 294 0.24 10.92 -2.53
C HIS A 294 0.72 11.21 -1.12
N ASP A 295 -0.10 10.89 -0.11
CA ASP A 295 0.27 11.04 1.29
C ASP A 295 1.37 10.07 1.75
N SER A 296 1.52 8.94 1.05
CA SER A 296 2.60 7.96 1.26
C SER A 296 3.84 8.19 0.38
N TYR A 297 3.88 9.31 -0.35
CA TYR A 297 4.92 9.64 -1.34
C TYR A 297 4.99 8.63 -2.49
N SER A 298 3.83 8.12 -2.90
CA SER A 298 3.69 7.12 -3.95
C SER A 298 2.89 7.68 -5.12
N SER A 299 3.27 7.31 -6.34
CA SER A 299 2.53 7.70 -7.54
C SER A 299 1.14 7.08 -7.62
N ALA A 300 0.18 7.79 -8.18
CA ALA A 300 -1.15 7.29 -8.51
C ALA A 300 -1.11 6.07 -9.46
N PHE A 301 -0.07 5.95 -10.30
CA PHE A 301 0.10 4.81 -11.20
C PHE A 301 0.21 3.47 -10.48
N TRP A 302 0.55 3.45 -9.19
CA TRP A 302 0.53 2.23 -8.39
C TRP A 302 -0.85 1.59 -8.31
N LEU A 303 -1.94 2.32 -8.56
CA LEU A 303 -3.30 1.75 -8.60
C LEU A 303 -3.47 0.69 -9.69
N PHE A 304 -2.76 0.79 -10.82
CA PHE A 304 -2.78 -0.28 -11.83
C PHE A 304 -2.19 -1.59 -11.28
N GLY A 305 -1.29 -1.50 -10.31
CA GLY A 305 -0.71 -2.65 -9.63
C GLY A 305 -1.73 -3.46 -8.82
N VAL A 306 -2.90 -2.92 -8.49
CA VAL A 306 -3.98 -3.67 -7.81
C VAL A 306 -4.48 -4.84 -8.64
N PHE A 307 -4.41 -4.74 -9.98
CA PHE A 307 -4.85 -5.77 -10.90
C PHE A 307 -3.78 -6.82 -11.21
N ILE A 308 -2.53 -6.60 -10.76
CA ILE A 308 -1.42 -7.49 -11.04
C ILE A 308 -1.15 -8.32 -9.76
N PRO A 309 -1.25 -9.67 -9.82
CA PRO A 309 -0.93 -10.53 -8.68
C PRO A 309 0.45 -10.21 -8.07
N TYR A 310 0.58 -10.31 -6.75
CA TYR A 310 1.75 -9.93 -5.93
C TYR A 310 2.11 -8.45 -5.93
N VAL A 311 1.93 -7.72 -7.04
CA VAL A 311 2.06 -6.25 -7.04
C VAL A 311 0.93 -5.64 -6.22
N ASN A 312 -0.27 -6.21 -6.31
CA ASN A 312 -1.44 -5.79 -5.55
C ASN A 312 -1.21 -5.76 -4.04
N VAL A 313 -0.46 -6.73 -3.52
CA VAL A 313 -0.02 -6.80 -2.13
C VAL A 313 0.79 -5.58 -1.73
N TYR A 314 1.76 -5.21 -2.57
CA TYR A 314 2.59 -4.04 -2.33
C TYR A 314 1.76 -2.75 -2.40
N VAL A 315 0.82 -2.66 -3.33
CA VAL A 315 -0.10 -1.51 -3.44
C VAL A 315 -0.99 -1.41 -2.20
N LEU A 316 -1.52 -2.52 -1.70
CA LEU A 316 -2.25 -2.58 -0.43
C LEU A 316 -1.38 -2.12 0.75
N TYR A 317 -0.10 -2.50 0.77
CA TYR A 317 0.86 -1.97 1.73
C TYR A 317 1.00 -0.43 1.66
N LEU A 318 1.12 0.13 0.46
CA LEU A 318 1.20 1.60 0.29
C LEU A 318 -0.05 2.32 0.80
N ILE A 319 -1.23 1.76 0.52
CA ILE A 319 -2.52 2.36 0.87
C ILE A 319 -2.80 2.23 2.37
N LEU A 320 -2.70 1.03 2.93
CA LEU A 320 -3.17 0.73 4.29
C LEU A 320 -2.09 0.96 5.36
N PHE A 321 -0.83 0.66 5.04
CA PHE A 321 0.21 0.51 6.07
C PHE A 321 1.32 1.56 6.01
N LYS A 322 1.76 2.00 4.82
CA LYS A 322 2.86 2.97 4.70
C LYS A 322 2.53 4.31 5.36
N GLY A 323 3.43 4.88 6.16
CA GLY A 323 3.19 6.13 6.88
C GLY A 323 3.00 7.37 5.99
N SER A 324 2.67 8.49 6.61
CA SER A 324 2.57 9.79 5.92
C SER A 324 3.96 10.41 5.78
N TRP A 325 4.30 10.96 4.61
CA TRP A 325 5.62 11.58 4.43
C TRP A 325 5.66 13.03 4.93
N ARG A 326 6.78 13.42 5.52
CA ARG A 326 7.13 14.79 5.88
C ARG A 326 8.49 15.14 5.31
N TYR A 327 8.63 16.38 4.85
CA TYR A 327 9.91 16.89 4.39
C TYR A 327 10.83 17.15 5.59
N ILE A 328 12.13 16.86 5.45
CA ILE A 328 13.16 17.26 6.40
C ILE A 328 14.28 18.03 5.69
N ASP A 329 14.70 19.14 6.28
CA ASP A 329 15.89 19.87 5.85
C ASP A 329 17.17 19.09 6.17
N ALA A 330 18.13 19.12 5.24
CA ALA A 330 19.40 18.40 5.38
C ALA A 330 20.20 18.80 6.64
N SER A 331 20.04 20.04 7.13
CA SER A 331 20.67 20.52 8.38
C SER A 331 20.10 19.85 9.63
N ALA A 332 18.85 19.40 9.64
CA ALA A 332 18.26 18.70 10.77
C ALA A 332 18.73 17.22 10.88
N ILE A 333 19.37 16.71 9.82
CA ILE A 333 19.95 15.36 9.80
C ILE A 333 21.36 15.35 10.42
N SER A 334 22.17 16.40 10.21
CA SER A 334 23.51 16.50 10.82
C SER A 334 23.48 16.57 12.35
N ASP A 335 22.45 17.20 12.93
CA ASP A 335 22.29 17.33 14.37
C ASP A 335 21.80 16.02 15.05
N ASN A 336 21.17 15.12 14.29
CA ASN A 336 20.74 13.81 14.79
C ASN A 336 21.81 12.71 14.63
N ILE A 337 22.78 12.90 13.74
CA ILE A 337 23.90 11.95 13.54
C ILE A 337 25.05 12.24 14.54
N SER A 338 25.09 13.44 15.12
CA SER A 338 26.15 13.90 16.04
C SER A 338 25.84 13.69 17.53
N ARG A 339 24.79 12.94 17.89
CA ARG A 339 24.46 12.57 19.28
C ARG A 339 24.54 11.07 19.53
#